data_AF-A0A7V0N0G8-F1
#
_entry.id   AF-A0A7V0N0G8-F1
#
_cell.length_a   1.000
_cell.length_b   1.000
_cell.length_c   1.000
_cell.angle_alpha   90.00
_cell.angle_beta   90.00
_cell.angle_gamma   90.00
#
_symmetry.space_group_name_H-M   'P 1'
#
loop_
_entity.id
_entity.type
_entity.pdbx_description
1 polymer ?
#
loop_
_entity_poly.entity_id
_entity_poly.type
_entity_poly.pdbx_seq_one_letter_code
_entity_poly.pdbx_strand_id
1 'polypeptide(L)'
;MEKETCTSKKLIKFLEEIKERYDTGGVWISEKMGRRWSFYCGIQPFLLLPPASFPLDDRFALFCEKPENLKRDIEKIKAKLRELLYEN
;
A
#
# COMPACT_ATOMS: atom_id res chain seq x y z
N MET A 1 26.41 0.74 -3.21
CA MET A 1 25.83 -0.26 -2.29
C MET A 1 24.34 -0.29 -2.58
N GLU A 2 23.95 -1.08 -3.58
CA GLU A 2 22.58 -1.19 -4.07
C GLU A 2 21.72 -1.90 -3.02
N LYS A 3 21.04 -1.11 -2.18
CA LYS A 3 19.93 -1.57 -1.32
C LYS A 3 18.58 -1.49 -2.06
N GLU A 4 18.59 -1.50 -3.39
CA GLU A 4 17.38 -1.47 -4.20
C GLU A 4 17.05 -2.89 -4.63
N THR A 5 15.96 -3.47 -4.07
CA THR A 5 14.95 -4.32 -4.77
C THR A 5 14.31 -5.42 -3.90
N CYS A 6 14.89 -5.87 -2.79
CA CYS A 6 14.33 -7.02 -2.05
C CYS A 6 13.02 -6.68 -1.31
N THR A 7 13.02 -5.57 -0.55
CA THR A 7 11.85 -5.06 0.19
C THR A 7 10.67 -4.78 -0.76
N SER A 8 10.95 -4.20 -1.92
CA SER A 8 9.93 -3.90 -2.94
C SER A 8 9.22 -5.16 -3.44
N LYS A 9 9.91 -6.28 -3.62
CA LYS A 9 9.29 -7.53 -4.12
C LYS A 9 8.32 -8.15 -3.11
N LYS A 10 8.69 -8.22 -1.83
CA LYS A 10 7.80 -8.74 -0.78
C LYS A 10 6.56 -7.84 -0.60
N LEU A 11 6.76 -6.53 -0.62
CA LEU A 11 5.68 -5.54 -0.54
C LEU A 11 4.73 -5.65 -1.72
N ILE A 12 5.25 -5.67 -2.95
CA ILE A 12 4.42 -5.80 -4.16
C ILE A 12 3.62 -7.10 -4.11
N LYS A 13 4.27 -8.22 -3.80
CA LYS A 13 3.58 -9.51 -3.67
C LYS A 13 2.45 -9.46 -2.63
N PHE A 14 2.69 -8.84 -1.48
CA PHE A 14 1.65 -8.71 -0.46
C PHE A 14 0.49 -7.80 -0.92
N LEU A 15 0.77 -6.74 -1.68
CA LEU A 15 -0.26 -5.89 -2.28
C LEU A 15 -1.06 -6.62 -3.36
N GLU A 16 -0.42 -7.51 -4.14
CA GLU A 16 -1.11 -8.40 -5.09
C GLU A 16 -2.04 -9.38 -4.36
N GLU A 17 -1.58 -10.01 -3.27
CA GLU A 17 -2.40 -10.88 -2.43
C GLU A 17 -3.60 -10.12 -1.83
N ILE A 18 -3.41 -8.86 -1.41
CA ILE A 18 -4.50 -8.00 -0.94
C ILE A 18 -5.49 -7.73 -2.08
N LYS A 19 -5.00 -7.38 -3.26
CA LYS A 19 -5.84 -7.11 -4.44
C LYS A 19 -6.73 -8.30 -4.77
N GLU A 20 -6.14 -9.49 -4.86
CA GLU A 20 -6.86 -10.72 -5.20
C GLU A 20 -7.85 -11.12 -4.13
N ARG A 21 -7.43 -11.08 -2.85
CA ARG A 21 -8.25 -11.55 -1.73
C ARG A 21 -9.45 -10.65 -1.45
N TYR A 22 -9.31 -9.34 -1.63
CA TYR A 22 -10.32 -8.36 -1.24
C TYR A 22 -10.94 -7.62 -2.43
N ASP A 23 -10.61 -7.98 -3.68
CA ASP A 23 -11.06 -7.28 -4.90
C ASP A 23 -10.99 -5.75 -4.75
N THR A 24 -9.79 -5.22 -4.54
CA THR A 24 -9.60 -3.82 -4.15
C THR A 24 -9.59 -2.83 -5.31
N GLY A 25 -9.57 -3.31 -6.54
CA GLY A 25 -9.13 -2.50 -7.69
C GLY A 25 -7.62 -2.22 -7.60
N GLY A 26 -7.22 -0.97 -7.79
CA GLY A 26 -5.87 -0.49 -7.50
C GLY A 26 -5.58 -0.47 -6.00
N VAL A 27 -4.36 -0.87 -5.62
CA VAL A 27 -3.88 -0.84 -4.23
C VAL A 27 -2.38 -0.60 -4.20
N TRP A 28 -1.96 0.49 -3.57
CA TRP A 28 -0.56 0.92 -3.59
C TRP A 28 -0.16 1.66 -2.33
N ILE A 29 1.14 1.72 -2.08
CA ILE A 29 1.73 2.54 -1.04
C ILE A 29 2.21 3.83 -1.68
N SER A 30 1.96 4.94 -0.99
CA SER A 30 2.57 6.22 -1.32
C SER A 30 3.40 6.74 -0.15
N GLU A 31 4.47 7.44 -0.49
CA GLU A 31 5.33 8.14 0.43
C GLU A 31 4.96 9.63 0.48
N LYS A 32 4.89 10.19 1.68
CA LYS A 32 4.63 11.60 1.91
C LYS A 32 5.89 12.41 1.67
N MET A 33 5.85 13.27 0.65
CA MET A 33 6.89 14.24 0.33
C MET A 33 6.34 15.65 0.60
N GLY A 34 6.56 16.15 1.82
CA GLY A 34 6.00 17.40 2.30
C GLY A 34 4.47 17.35 2.39
N ARG A 35 3.79 18.10 1.51
CA ARG A 35 2.31 18.12 1.41
C ARG A 35 1.75 17.18 0.34
N ARG A 36 2.62 16.49 -0.41
CA ARG A 36 2.23 15.64 -1.54
C ARG A 36 2.47 14.16 -1.21
N TRP A 37 1.71 13.31 -1.87
CA TRP A 37 1.93 11.87 -1.86
C TRP A 37 2.55 11.46 -3.20
N SER A 38 3.65 10.73 -3.14
CA SER A 38 4.35 10.17 -4.30
C SER A 38 4.15 8.66 -4.32
N PHE A 39 3.91 8.08 -5.49
CA PHE A 39 3.81 6.63 -5.64
C PHE A 39 5.12 5.97 -5.18
N TYR A 40 5.01 4.96 -4.31
CA TYR A 40 6.16 4.19 -3.82
C TYR A 40 6.20 2.80 -4.46
N CYS A 41 5.16 1.99 -4.25
CA CYS A 41 5.02 0.67 -4.89
C CYS A 41 3.57 0.18 -4.88
N GLY A 42 3.24 -0.80 -5.73
CA GLY A 42 1.96 -1.47 -5.74
C GLY A 42 1.28 -1.50 -7.10
N ILE A 43 -0.01 -1.78 -7.09
CA ILE A 43 -0.85 -1.89 -8.28
C ILE A 43 -1.52 -0.55 -8.51
N GLN A 44 -1.22 0.06 -9.66
CA GLN A 44 -1.73 1.38 -10.01
C GLN A 44 -3.27 1.44 -10.02
N PRO A 45 -3.84 2.63 -9.76
CA PRO A 45 -5.27 2.85 -9.90
C PRO A 45 -5.76 2.56 -11.32
N PHE A 46 -6.97 2.06 -11.42
CA PHE A 46 -7.71 1.83 -12.67
C PHE A 46 -9.02 2.63 -12.72
N LEU A 47 -9.63 2.89 -11.57
CA LEU A 47 -10.85 3.69 -11.44
C LEU A 47 -10.53 5.18 -11.41
N LEU A 48 -11.47 5.99 -11.92
CA LEU A 48 -11.40 7.46 -11.88
C LEU A 48 -11.92 8.06 -10.56
N LEU A 49 -12.22 7.21 -9.57
CA LEU A 49 -12.72 7.64 -8.27
C LEU A 49 -11.55 8.01 -7.35
N PRO A 50 -11.71 9.02 -6.48
CA PRO A 50 -10.71 9.31 -5.46
C PRO A 50 -10.47 8.07 -4.57
N PRO A 51 -9.23 7.57 -4.48
CA PRO A 51 -8.92 6.42 -3.64
C PRO A 51 -9.03 6.79 -2.16
N ALA A 52 -9.44 5.83 -1.34
CA ALA A 52 -9.31 5.95 0.10
C ALA A 52 -7.85 5.76 0.52
N SER A 53 -7.44 6.48 1.56
CA SER A 53 -6.11 6.34 2.15
C SER A 53 -6.18 5.86 3.59
N PHE A 54 -5.23 5.00 3.94
CA PHE A 54 -5.06 4.43 5.26
C PHE A 54 -3.62 4.71 5.71
N PRO A 55 -3.42 5.67 6.64
CA PRO A 55 -2.09 5.98 7.15
C PRO A 55 -1.43 4.74 7.75
N LEU A 56 -0.19 4.47 7.33
CA LEU A 56 0.69 3.49 7.97
C LEU A 56 1.46 4.20 9.08
N ASP A 57 2.01 5.37 8.80
CA ASP A 57 2.75 6.21 9.76
C ASP A 57 2.82 7.64 9.21
N ASP A 58 3.76 8.46 9.71
CA ASP A 58 3.94 9.84 9.27
C ASP A 58 4.49 9.96 7.84
N ARG A 59 5.11 8.90 7.32
CA ARG A 59 5.80 8.85 6.03
C ARG A 59 5.02 8.05 4.98
N PHE A 60 4.34 6.97 5.34
CA PHE A 60 3.67 6.09 4.38
C PHE A 60 2.16 5.98 4.59
N ALA A 61 1.43 5.79 3.49
CA ALA A 61 0.00 5.45 3.51
C ALA A 61 -0.32 4.42 2.43
N LEU A 62 -1.27 3.53 2.74
CA LEU A 62 -1.88 2.61 1.79
C LEU A 62 -3.07 3.30 1.12
N PHE A 63 -3.11 3.28 -0.20
CA PHE A 63 -4.21 3.77 -1.02
C PHE A 63 -4.95 2.59 -1.65
N CYS A 64 -6.28 2.69 -1.74
CA CYS A 64 -7.16 1.62 -2.20
C CYS A 64 -8.41 2.21 -2.89
N GLU A 65 -8.81 1.64 -4.03
CA GLU A 65 -9.99 2.12 -4.77
C GLU A 65 -11.32 1.62 -4.20
N LYS A 66 -11.35 0.37 -3.71
CA LYS A 66 -12.53 -0.28 -3.10
C LYS A 66 -12.26 -0.59 -1.62
N PRO A 67 -12.22 0.41 -0.72
CA PRO A 67 -11.84 0.24 0.68
C PRO A 67 -12.80 -0.63 1.50
N GLU A 68 -14.06 -0.73 1.10
CA GLU A 68 -15.14 -1.45 1.79
C GLU A 68 -14.76 -2.89 2.14
N ASN A 69 -14.08 -3.59 1.22
CA ASN A 69 -13.68 -4.97 1.40
C ASN A 69 -12.48 -5.13 2.35
N LEU A 70 -11.67 -4.07 2.52
CA LEU A 70 -10.51 -4.07 3.42
C LEU A 70 -10.86 -3.74 4.87
N LYS A 71 -11.98 -3.04 5.13
CA LYS A 71 -12.26 -2.40 6.43
C LYS A 71 -12.14 -3.35 7.63
N ARG A 72 -12.50 -4.62 7.46
CA ARG A 72 -12.48 -5.61 8.55
C ARG A 72 -11.06 -6.00 8.97
N ASP A 73 -10.13 -6.10 8.03
CA ASP A 73 -8.77 -6.59 8.27
C ASP A 73 -7.70 -5.49 8.10
N ILE A 74 -8.13 -4.23 7.92
CA ILE A 74 -7.24 -3.11 7.64
C ILE A 74 -6.14 -2.94 8.69
N GLU A 75 -6.42 -3.12 9.98
CA GLU A 75 -5.41 -2.97 11.03
C GLU A 75 -4.34 -4.09 10.98
N LYS A 76 -4.73 -5.31 10.61
CA LYS A 76 -3.76 -6.40 10.38
C LYS A 76 -2.92 -6.15 9.14
N ILE A 77 -3.56 -5.66 8.07
CA ILE A 77 -2.89 -5.27 6.83
C ILE A 77 -1.87 -4.16 7.10
N LYS A 78 -2.26 -3.11 7.82
CA LYS A 78 -1.36 -2.02 8.22
C LYS A 78 -0.17 -2.54 9.02
N ALA A 79 -0.40 -3.42 10.00
CA ALA A 79 0.67 -4.01 10.80
C ALA A 79 1.69 -4.76 9.92
N LYS A 80 1.21 -5.59 8.99
CA LYS A 80 2.08 -6.33 8.08
C LYS A 80 2.82 -5.43 7.09
N LEU A 81 2.16 -4.39 6.57
CA LEU A 81 2.80 -3.42 5.68
C LEU A 81 3.93 -2.65 6.38
N ARG A 82 3.72 -2.23 7.65
CA ARG A 82 4.78 -1.60 8.45
C ARG A 82 5.97 -2.54 8.65
N GLU A 83 5.71 -3.78 9.05
CA GLU A 83 6.76 -4.81 9.18
C GLU A 83 7.57 -4.91 7.87
N LEU A 84 6.90 -5.08 6.74
CA LEU A 84 7.56 -5.20 5.44
C LEU A 84 8.29 -3.93 4.97
N LEU A 85 7.84 -2.72 5.36
CA LEU A 85 8.49 -1.45 5.03
C LEU A 85 9.78 -1.22 5.84
N TYR A 86 9.83 -1.74 7.08
CA TYR A 86 10.91 -1.48 8.03
C TYR A 86 11.82 -2.69 8.31
N GLU A 87 11.50 -3.87 7.78
CA GLU A 87 12.45 -4.99 7.66
C GLU A 87 13.60 -4.59 6.69
N ASN A 88 14.64 -3.95 7.26
CA ASN A 88 15.94 -3.67 6.66
C ASN A 88 17.05 -4.32 7.47
#